data_AF-A0AAV5YPA2-F1
#
_entry.id   AF-A0AAV5YPA2-F1
#
_cell.length_a   1.000
_cell.length_b   1.000
_cell.length_c   1.000
_cell.angle_alpha   90.00
_cell.angle_beta   90.00
_cell.angle_gamma   90.00
#
_symmetry.space_group_name_H-M   'P 1'
#
loop_
_entity.id
_entity.type
_entity.pdbx_description
1 polymer ?
#
loop_
_entity_poly.entity_id
_entity_poly.type
_entity_poly.pdbx_seq_one_letter_code
_entity_poly.pdbx_strand_id
1 'polypeptide(L)'
;FRQYELFYVVADERDVVRLRTNYRGEDVYLYRMDVPPANARLLLLSYVRAINRLRDHPEWYNALTENCTTAIKRIAGPYQTRSWWSWKLFLNGHLDELAYDIGAIDHSMPFSELKAKSYVNPRAKAADADPQFSARIRDGLPRMSP
;
A
#
# COMPACT_ATOMS: atom_id res chain seq x y z
N PHE A 1 -1.13 29.30 -4.76
CA PHE A 1 -1.30 28.82 -3.37
C PHE A 1 -2.74 28.37 -3.22
N ARG A 2 -3.04 27.21 -2.60
CA ARG A 2 -4.41 26.63 -2.53
C ARG A 2 -5.08 26.40 -3.89
N GLN A 3 -4.44 25.61 -4.76
CA GLN A 3 -4.96 25.34 -6.11
C GLN A 3 -5.77 24.04 -6.21
N TYR A 4 -5.63 23.13 -5.25
CA TYR A 4 -6.29 21.84 -5.25
C TYR A 4 -6.87 21.53 -3.88
N GLU A 5 -8.13 21.13 -3.84
CA GLU A 5 -8.77 20.63 -2.62
C GLU A 5 -8.29 19.19 -2.35
N LEU A 6 -8.11 18.86 -1.07
CA LEU A 6 -7.85 17.49 -0.68
C LEU A 6 -9.16 16.70 -0.80
N PHE A 7 -9.09 15.49 -1.35
CA PHE A 7 -10.18 14.53 -1.34
C PHE A 7 -9.62 13.11 -1.23
N TYR A 8 -10.44 12.20 -0.75
CA TYR A 8 -10.11 10.78 -0.66
C TYR A 8 -10.90 9.99 -1.70
N VAL A 9 -10.21 9.12 -2.43
CA VAL A 9 -10.84 8.10 -3.27
C VAL A 9 -10.82 6.79 -2.49
N VAL A 10 -12.01 6.22 -2.25
CA VAL A 10 -12.16 4.90 -1.65
C VAL A 10 -12.58 3.95 -2.75
N ALA A 11 -11.85 2.85 -2.90
CA ALA A 11 -12.05 1.88 -3.94
C ALA A 11 -11.63 0.49 -3.45
N ASP A 12 -12.17 -0.56 -4.03
CA ASP A 12 -11.76 -1.92 -3.71
C ASP A 12 -10.40 -2.27 -4.34
N GLU A 13 -9.84 -3.41 -3.97
CA GLU A 13 -8.54 -3.84 -4.51
C GLU A 13 -8.59 -4.04 -6.03
N ARG A 14 -9.72 -4.51 -6.56
CA ARG A 14 -9.88 -4.74 -8.00
C ARG A 14 -9.78 -3.42 -8.73
N ASP A 15 -10.50 -2.39 -8.32
CA ASP A 15 -10.45 -1.06 -8.93
C ASP A 15 -9.03 -0.49 -8.92
N VAL A 16 -8.38 -0.55 -7.76
CA VAL A 16 -7.07 0.08 -7.53
C VAL A 16 -5.94 -0.66 -8.23
N VAL A 17 -5.93 -1.99 -8.22
CA VAL A 17 -4.88 -2.82 -8.84
C VAL A 17 -5.12 -2.96 -10.34
N ARG A 18 -6.34 -3.30 -10.76
CA ARG A 18 -6.68 -3.52 -12.18
C ARG A 18 -6.48 -2.27 -13.01
N LEU A 19 -6.81 -1.08 -12.48
CA LEU A 19 -6.53 0.19 -13.18
C LEU A 19 -5.05 0.33 -13.51
N ARG A 20 -4.17 -0.02 -12.56
CA ARG A 20 -2.72 0.10 -12.72
C ARG A 20 -2.17 -0.96 -13.67
N THR A 21 -2.56 -2.22 -13.50
CA THR A 21 -2.01 -3.34 -14.27
C THR A 21 -2.58 -3.45 -15.68
N ASN A 22 -3.90 -3.31 -15.83
CA ASN A 22 -4.61 -3.67 -17.06
C ASN A 22 -4.80 -2.46 -17.99
N TYR A 23 -4.95 -1.25 -17.43
CA TYR A 23 -5.22 -0.04 -18.21
C TYR A 23 -4.02 0.90 -18.32
N ARG A 24 -3.28 1.12 -17.22
CA ARG A 24 -2.12 2.03 -17.20
C ARG A 24 -0.79 1.35 -17.52
N GLY A 25 -0.73 0.02 -17.44
CA GLY A 25 0.50 -0.75 -17.71
C GLY A 25 1.60 -0.55 -16.65
N GLU A 26 1.24 -0.20 -15.43
CA GLU A 26 2.17 0.03 -14.32
C GLU A 26 2.59 -1.28 -13.68
N ASP A 27 3.83 -1.35 -13.21
CA ASP A 27 4.33 -2.50 -12.46
C ASP A 27 3.78 -2.52 -11.03
N VAL A 28 3.05 -3.58 -10.71
CA VAL A 28 2.45 -3.79 -9.39
C VAL A 28 3.04 -5.04 -8.76
N TYR A 29 3.48 -4.87 -7.50
CA TYR A 29 4.03 -5.92 -6.67
C TYR A 29 3.15 -6.09 -5.42
N LEU A 30 2.82 -7.33 -5.08
CA LEU A 30 1.97 -7.66 -3.93
C LEU A 30 2.78 -8.46 -2.90
N TYR A 31 2.99 -7.86 -1.73
CA TYR A 31 3.73 -8.48 -0.62
C TYR A 31 2.78 -8.82 0.53
N ARG A 32 3.04 -9.96 1.18
CA ARG A 32 2.39 -10.28 2.47
C ARG A 32 3.10 -9.49 3.57
N MET A 33 2.33 -8.72 4.34
CA MET A 33 2.86 -7.96 5.46
C MET A 33 2.69 -8.70 6.78
N ASP A 34 3.72 -8.60 7.63
CA ASP A 34 3.71 -9.00 9.03
C ASP A 34 3.08 -7.89 9.88
N VAL A 35 1.75 -7.79 9.83
CA VAL A 35 1.01 -6.76 10.57
C VAL A 35 -0.12 -7.41 11.38
N PRO A 36 -0.17 -7.19 12.71
CA PRO A 36 -1.29 -7.65 13.53
C PRO A 36 -2.62 -7.11 13.00
N PRO A 37 -3.68 -7.92 12.91
CA PRO A 37 -4.99 -7.46 12.43
C PRO A 37 -5.54 -6.24 13.18
N ALA A 38 -5.23 -6.12 14.48
CA ALA A 38 -5.58 -4.95 15.29
C ALA A 38 -4.98 -3.65 14.72
N ASN A 39 -3.71 -3.69 14.29
CA ASN A 39 -3.02 -2.52 13.74
C ASN A 39 -3.56 -2.17 12.35
N ALA A 40 -3.84 -3.17 11.51
CA ALA A 40 -4.49 -2.95 10.22
C ALA A 40 -5.88 -2.31 10.38
N ARG A 41 -6.66 -2.74 11.38
CA ARG A 41 -7.96 -2.12 11.71
C ARG A 41 -7.80 -0.66 12.15
N LEU A 42 -6.80 -0.38 12.99
CA LEU A 42 -6.52 0.99 13.44
C LEU A 42 -6.17 1.91 12.26
N LEU A 43 -5.33 1.44 11.34
CA LEU A 43 -4.98 2.14 10.11
C LEU A 43 -6.23 2.51 9.29
N LEU A 44 -7.11 1.54 9.06
CA LEU A 44 -8.37 1.75 8.34
C LEU A 44 -9.24 2.80 9.05
N LEU A 45 -9.41 2.68 10.36
CA LEU A 45 -10.21 3.63 11.14
C LEU A 45 -9.61 5.04 11.12
N SER A 46 -8.29 5.20 11.08
CA SER A 46 -7.68 6.53 10.90
C SER A 46 -7.97 7.14 9.53
N TYR A 47 -7.99 6.35 8.45
CA TYR A 47 -8.45 6.85 7.14
C TYR A 47 -9.91 7.29 7.20
N VAL A 48 -10.80 6.48 7.79
CA VAL A 48 -12.22 6.82 7.95
C VAL A 48 -12.40 8.12 8.76
N ARG A 49 -11.66 8.28 9.86
CA ARG A 49 -11.69 9.53 10.64
C ARG A 49 -11.18 10.73 9.84
N ALA A 50 -10.11 10.57 9.06
CA ALA A 50 -9.59 11.64 8.21
C ALA A 50 -10.60 12.06 7.14
N ILE A 51 -11.26 11.09 6.50
CA ILE A 51 -12.33 11.34 5.52
C ILE A 51 -13.50 12.09 6.17
N ASN A 52 -13.95 11.65 7.35
CA ASN A 52 -15.04 12.31 8.07
C ASN A 52 -14.65 13.73 8.51
N ARG A 53 -13.41 13.93 8.98
CA ARG A 53 -12.92 15.28 9.33
C ARG A 53 -12.93 16.20 8.11
N LEU A 54 -12.48 15.70 6.96
CA LEU A 54 -12.40 16.48 5.72
C LEU A 54 -13.78 16.92 5.21
N ARG A 55 -14.82 16.12 5.46
CA ARG A 55 -16.22 16.50 5.19
C ARG A 55 -16.61 17.76 5.97
N ASP A 56 -16.29 17.81 7.27
CA ASP A 56 -16.71 18.89 8.16
C ASP A 56 -15.74 20.10 8.09
N HIS A 57 -14.48 19.84 7.78
CA HIS A 57 -13.40 20.81 7.67
C HIS A 57 -12.61 20.59 6.38
N PRO A 58 -13.02 21.21 5.25
CA PRO A 58 -12.31 21.09 3.98
C PRO A 58 -10.87 21.60 4.09
N GLU A 59 -9.93 20.84 3.54
CA GLU A 59 -8.50 21.13 3.58
C GLU A 59 -7.94 21.28 2.16
N TRP A 60 -6.94 22.13 2.01
CA TRP A 60 -6.22 22.30 0.75
C TRP A 60 -5.10 21.29 0.63
N TYR A 61 -4.95 20.67 -0.53
CA TYR A 61 -3.86 19.73 -0.80
C TYR A 61 -2.51 20.43 -0.67
N ASN A 62 -1.66 19.89 0.19
CA ASN A 62 -0.32 20.38 0.40
C ASN A 62 0.69 19.27 0.05
N ALA A 63 1.36 19.41 -1.09
CA ALA A 63 2.30 18.41 -1.60
C ALA A 63 3.45 18.05 -0.62
N LEU A 64 3.78 18.96 0.31
CA LEU A 64 4.81 18.74 1.32
C LEU A 64 4.32 17.96 2.54
N THR A 65 3.04 18.07 2.91
CA THR A 65 2.49 17.44 4.14
C THR A 65 1.47 16.33 3.88
N GLU A 66 0.81 16.33 2.72
CA GLU A 66 -0.23 15.38 2.29
C GLU A 66 0.23 14.57 1.07
N ASN A 67 1.47 14.06 1.08
CA ASN A 67 1.91 13.07 0.11
C ASN A 67 1.68 11.64 0.63
N CYS A 68 1.76 10.66 -0.29
CA CYS A 68 1.53 9.25 -0.01
C CYS A 68 2.33 8.75 1.21
N THR A 69 3.55 9.25 1.40
CA THR A 69 4.44 8.81 2.47
C THR A 69 4.14 9.47 3.82
N THR A 70 3.86 10.77 3.86
CA THR A 70 3.55 11.47 5.12
C THR A 70 2.17 11.09 5.64
N ALA A 71 1.20 10.84 4.75
CA ALA A 71 -0.10 10.30 5.12
C ALA A 71 0.05 8.91 5.75
N ILE A 72 0.80 7.98 5.11
CA ILE A 72 1.04 6.65 5.68
C ILE A 72 1.82 6.73 7.00
N LYS A 73 2.87 7.57 7.10
CA LYS A 73 3.62 7.76 8.36
C LYS A 73 2.73 8.30 9.48
N ARG A 74 1.85 9.27 9.20
CA ARG A 74 0.89 9.82 10.17
C ARG A 74 -0.11 8.77 10.66
N ILE A 75 -0.52 7.87 9.75
CA ILE A 75 -1.59 6.89 9.97
C ILE A 75 -1.05 5.59 10.58
N ALA A 76 0.13 5.11 10.15
CA ALA A 76 0.76 3.85 10.59
C ALA A 76 1.80 4.02 11.71
N GLY A 77 2.46 5.18 11.77
CA GLY A 77 3.56 5.45 12.72
C GLY A 77 3.24 5.22 14.20
N PRO A 78 2.03 5.52 14.71
CA PRO A 78 1.65 5.23 16.09
C PRO A 78 1.47 3.75 16.42
N TYR A 79 1.37 2.87 15.41
CA TYR A 79 0.93 1.48 15.57
C TYR A 79 2.00 0.45 15.18
N GLN A 80 3.19 0.89 14.74
CA GLN A 80 4.29 -0.02 14.41
C GLN A 80 5.35 -0.06 15.54
N THR A 81 5.73 -1.27 15.95
CA THR A 81 6.79 -1.54 16.94
C THR A 81 8.21 -1.48 16.37
N ARG A 82 8.37 -1.43 15.03
CA ARG A 82 9.67 -1.40 14.36
C ARG A 82 10.01 0.02 13.91
N SER A 83 11.28 0.42 14.04
CA SER A 83 11.73 1.79 13.77
C SER A 83 11.59 2.15 12.28
N TRP A 84 10.71 3.10 11.97
CA TRP A 84 10.43 3.62 10.62
C TRP A 84 11.33 4.81 10.22
N TRP A 85 12.44 5.04 10.94
CA TRP A 85 13.34 6.16 10.68
C TRP A 85 14.36 5.81 9.58
N SER A 86 13.91 5.80 8.33
CA SER A 86 14.79 5.70 7.16
C SER A 86 14.51 6.83 6.17
N TRP A 87 15.57 7.43 5.65
CA TRP A 87 15.53 8.39 4.54
C TRP A 87 14.85 7.82 3.28
N LYS A 88 14.75 6.48 3.16
CA LYS A 88 14.01 5.77 2.11
C LYS A 88 12.50 6.09 2.10
N LEU A 89 11.93 6.68 3.16
CA LEU A 89 10.56 7.22 3.14
C LEU A 89 10.36 8.28 2.05
N PHE A 90 11.41 9.06 1.73
CA PHE A 90 11.31 10.13 0.75
C PHE A 90 11.38 9.65 -0.71
N LEU A 91 11.74 8.39 -0.93
CA LEU A 91 11.82 7.77 -2.25
C LEU A 91 10.74 6.69 -2.38
N ASN A 92 9.60 7.09 -2.95
CA ASN A 92 8.44 6.20 -3.19
C ASN A 92 8.80 4.87 -3.89
N GLY A 93 9.94 4.78 -4.59
CA GLY A 93 10.41 3.58 -5.27
C GLY A 93 11.17 2.54 -4.41
N HIS A 94 11.51 2.83 -3.15
CA HIS A 94 12.28 1.93 -2.27
C HIS A 94 11.53 1.50 -1.01
N LEU A 95 10.21 1.73 -0.95
CA LEU A 95 9.42 1.39 0.23
C LEU A 95 9.31 -0.12 0.44
N ASP A 96 9.28 -0.90 -0.64
CA ASP A 96 9.27 -2.36 -0.60
C ASP A 96 10.60 -2.92 -0.08
N GLU A 97 11.73 -2.36 -0.51
CA GLU A 97 13.06 -2.71 0.00
C GLU A 97 13.23 -2.32 1.47
N LEU A 98 12.70 -1.17 1.91
CA LEU A 98 12.70 -0.80 3.33
C LEU A 98 11.83 -1.76 4.15
N ALA A 99 10.64 -2.11 3.65
CA ALA A 99 9.75 -3.05 4.31
C ALA A 99 10.37 -4.45 4.41
N TYR A 100 11.17 -4.83 3.41
CA TYR A 100 12.12 -5.93 3.54
C TYR A 100 13.09 -5.60 4.68
N ASP A 101 14.07 -4.71 4.55
CA ASP A 101 15.11 -4.45 5.58
C ASP A 101 14.64 -4.47 7.08
N ILE A 102 13.45 -3.96 7.41
CA ILE A 102 12.87 -3.97 8.78
C ILE A 102 12.07 -5.24 9.16
N GLY A 103 12.08 -6.27 8.31
CA GLY A 103 11.38 -7.56 8.44
C GLY A 103 9.86 -7.49 8.31
N ALA A 104 9.29 -6.40 7.78
CA ALA A 104 7.83 -6.21 7.72
C ALA A 104 7.17 -7.04 6.60
N ILE A 105 7.95 -7.64 5.72
CA ILE A 105 7.52 -8.61 4.69
C ILE A 105 8.39 -9.87 4.76
N ASP A 106 8.04 -10.89 3.97
CA ASP A 106 8.72 -12.20 3.95
C ASP A 106 10.24 -12.08 3.73
N HIS A 107 11.02 -12.64 4.66
CA HIS A 107 12.49 -12.64 4.70
C HIS A 107 13.10 -14.01 4.44
N SER A 108 12.30 -14.99 4.03
CA SER A 108 12.76 -16.36 3.79
C SER A 108 13.65 -16.51 2.55
N MET A 109 13.67 -15.52 1.66
CA MET A 109 14.43 -15.53 0.40
C MET A 109 15.00 -14.14 0.07
N PRO A 110 16.04 -14.05 -0.77
CA PRO A 110 16.59 -12.77 -1.19
C PRO A 110 15.54 -11.82 -1.77
N PHE A 111 15.64 -10.52 -1.46
CA PHE A 111 14.65 -9.51 -1.87
C PHE A 111 14.39 -9.49 -3.38
N SER A 112 15.41 -9.69 -4.22
CA SER A 112 15.24 -9.75 -5.67
C SER A 112 14.35 -10.90 -6.12
N GLU A 113 14.47 -12.06 -5.48
CA GLU A 113 13.64 -13.24 -5.73
C GLU A 113 12.22 -13.01 -5.22
N LEU A 114 12.08 -12.45 -4.01
CA LEU A 114 10.78 -12.07 -3.45
C LEU A 114 10.05 -11.10 -4.38
N LYS A 115 10.72 -10.04 -4.85
CA LYS A 115 10.17 -9.02 -5.75
C LYS A 115 9.73 -9.63 -7.08
N ALA A 116 10.55 -10.50 -7.68
CA ALA A 116 10.20 -11.20 -8.90
C ALA A 116 8.94 -12.08 -8.73
N LYS A 117 8.84 -12.84 -7.63
CA LYS A 117 7.65 -13.67 -7.33
C LYS A 117 6.42 -12.84 -7.00
N SER A 118 6.62 -11.65 -6.42
CA SER A 118 5.56 -10.73 -6.01
C SER A 118 5.02 -9.89 -7.16
N TYR A 119 5.57 -9.99 -8.38
CA TYR A 119 5.04 -9.31 -9.56
C TYR A 119 3.69 -9.90 -9.97
N VAL A 120 2.61 -9.12 -9.85
CA VAL A 120 1.24 -9.62 -10.05
C VAL A 120 0.64 -9.27 -11.41
N ASN A 121 1.27 -8.41 -12.22
CA ASN A 121 0.69 -7.94 -13.48
C ASN A 121 0.18 -9.06 -14.40
N PRO A 122 0.92 -10.17 -14.64
CA PRO A 122 0.41 -11.23 -15.52
C PRO A 122 -0.87 -11.87 -14.97
N ARG A 123 -0.93 -12.07 -13.64
CA ARG A 123 -2.10 -12.62 -12.96
C ARG A 123 -3.27 -11.64 -12.97
N ALA A 124 -3.02 -10.35 -12.73
CA ALA A 124 -4.03 -9.30 -12.76
C ALA A 124 -4.63 -9.12 -14.17
N LYS A 125 -3.79 -9.19 -15.21
CA LYS A 125 -4.24 -9.18 -16.62
C LYS A 125 -5.05 -10.42 -16.97
N ALA A 126 -4.65 -11.60 -16.49
CA ALA A 126 -5.40 -12.83 -16.70
C ALA A 126 -6.74 -12.85 -15.95
N ALA A 127 -6.78 -12.31 -14.73
CA ALA A 127 -7.99 -12.25 -13.92
C ALA A 127 -8.99 -11.22 -14.44
N ASP A 128 -8.54 -10.00 -14.81
CA ASP A 128 -9.33 -8.89 -15.37
C ASP A 128 -10.77 -8.74 -14.81
N ALA A 129 -11.75 -9.37 -15.47
CA ALA A 129 -13.16 -9.26 -15.13
C ALA A 129 -13.64 -10.27 -14.05
N ASP A 130 -12.80 -11.22 -13.64
CA ASP A 130 -13.10 -12.30 -12.70
C ASP A 130 -13.57 -11.72 -11.34
N PRO A 131 -14.77 -12.10 -10.84
CA PRO A 131 -15.24 -11.71 -9.51
C PRO A 131 -14.29 -12.11 -8.37
N GLN A 132 -13.45 -13.12 -8.59
CA GLN A 132 -12.43 -13.58 -7.65
C GLN A 132 -11.06 -12.90 -7.87
N PHE A 133 -11.00 -11.75 -8.55
CA PHE A 133 -9.77 -11.01 -8.88
C PHE A 133 -8.74 -10.99 -7.73
N SER A 134 -9.17 -10.57 -6.53
CA SER A 134 -8.33 -10.51 -5.33
C SER A 134 -7.72 -11.86 -4.94
N ALA A 135 -8.47 -12.95 -5.05
CA ALA A 135 -7.94 -14.28 -4.77
C ALA A 135 -6.96 -14.72 -5.87
N ARG A 136 -7.29 -14.45 -7.15
CA ARG A 136 -6.46 -14.82 -8.31
C ARG A 136 -5.08 -14.15 -8.30
N ILE A 137 -4.99 -12.86 -7.96
CA ILE A 137 -3.69 -12.17 -7.93
C ILE A 137 -2.78 -12.66 -6.80
N ARG A 138 -3.32 -13.37 -5.81
CA ARG A 138 -2.57 -13.94 -4.68
C ARG A 138 -2.11 -15.37 -4.92
N ASP A 139 -2.53 -16.00 -6.02
CA ASP A 139 -2.19 -17.38 -6.29
C ASP A 139 -0.69 -17.56 -6.57
N GLY A 140 -0.06 -18.49 -5.87
CA GLY A 140 1.38 -18.74 -5.91
C GLY A 140 2.27 -17.63 -5.33
N LEU A 141 1.71 -16.64 -4.60
CA LEU A 141 2.54 -15.66 -3.90
C LEU A 141 3.27 -16.28 -2.69
N PRO A 142 4.50 -15.83 -2.39
CA PRO A 142 5.21 -16.22 -1.18
C PRO A 142 4.36 -16.02 0.06
N ARG A 143 4.33 -17.05 0.91
CA ARG A 143 3.67 -16.99 2.21
C ARG A 143 4.76 -16.90 3.26
N MET A 144 4.55 -16.00 4.21
CA MET A 144 5.36 -15.98 5.41
C MET A 144 5.25 -17.34 6.11
N SER A 145 6.38 -17.97 6.37
CA SER A 145 6.45 -19.13 7.26
C SER A 145 5.91 -18.72 8.64
N PRO A 146 5.11 -19.58 9.30
CA PRO A 146 4.62 -19.32 10.65
C PRO A 146 5.75 -19.24 11.67
#